data_AF-A0A2G5UNK4-F1
#
_entry.id   AF-A0A2G5UNK4-F1
#
_cell.length_a   1.000
_cell.length_b   1.000
_cell.length_c   1.000
_cell.angle_alpha   90.00
_cell.angle_beta   90.00
_cell.angle_gamma   90.00
#
_symmetry.space_group_name_H-M   'P 1'
#
loop_
_entity.id
_entity.type
_entity.pdbx_description
1 polymer ?
#
loop_
_entity_poly.entity_id
_entity_poly.type
_entity_poly.pdbx_seq_one_letter_code
_entity_poly.pdbx_strand_id
1 'polypeptide(L)'
;MKFNFQLVKIIFHPNKLNFSIILFSFRFLDFLTSTKIAVTYNLDLNHLGSFVKFLFFTSSPSFYFHPRFTVSTYAMAEPVREENAPKPDFRLMDLDYWCRRRMISHWDIKKQIVFSHCSKESFKLVKSLNQKPNISIELDKFDWMTVDVGDNVVGRGTKRFIIKLVDEQLAYSRNEISINFGLSAREAFVHLCEMYHHKELIIHLNPESRTPLDAIRNVIDGFPVHTITYCDGSNREEEKTYIRNTLGYLLPSKTLIMSSNPYNSYQEFRDHVLQFEYETVILHRPAQIDLLDLKSINTKINFTTPRRSLPLNTQQFQGFIKKWIKSEAYPKFKTIVIHAESREVDENFQERILDGLLYQQLPNGWTCENVPHGICWGEFFQVSGNFEVQREADGQKAVISFASFGKEVLWKFFVV
;
A
#
# COMPACT_ATOMS: atom_id res chain seq x y z
N MET A 1 42.09 -16.11 -18.23
CA MET A 1 42.54 -14.96 -19.05
C MET A 1 41.42 -13.91 -19.02
N LYS A 2 41.60 -12.80 -18.30
CA LYS A 2 40.60 -11.71 -18.21
C LYS A 2 41.02 -10.59 -19.14
N PHE A 3 40.18 -10.24 -20.11
CA PHE A 3 40.34 -9.02 -20.89
C PHE A 3 39.59 -7.90 -20.16
N ASN A 4 40.30 -6.87 -19.73
CA ASN A 4 39.69 -5.62 -19.30
C ASN A 4 39.55 -4.71 -20.52
N PHE A 5 38.32 -4.47 -20.94
CA PHE A 5 38.01 -3.35 -21.83
C PHE A 5 37.57 -2.19 -20.95
N GLN A 6 38.23 -1.04 -21.08
CA GLN A 6 37.75 0.21 -20.50
C GLN A 6 37.68 1.30 -21.55
N LEU A 7 36.59 2.07 -21.42
CA LEU A 7 36.27 3.33 -22.06
C LEU A 7 36.02 3.31 -23.57
N VAL A 8 34.73 3.39 -23.93
CA VAL A 8 34.29 3.81 -25.26
C VAL A 8 34.13 5.33 -25.22
N LYS A 9 35.02 6.07 -25.90
CA LYS A 9 34.83 7.50 -26.14
C LYS A 9 34.05 7.65 -27.45
N ILE A 10 32.77 8.02 -27.36
CA ILE A 10 31.97 8.40 -28.52
C ILE A 10 32.11 9.91 -28.68
N ILE A 11 32.75 10.35 -29.76
CA ILE A 11 32.89 11.78 -30.08
C ILE A 11 31.84 12.13 -31.12
N PHE A 12 30.94 13.06 -30.78
CA PHE A 12 30.00 13.64 -31.73
C PHE A 12 30.57 14.95 -32.28
N HIS A 13 30.64 15.07 -33.61
CA HIS A 13 30.92 16.34 -34.27
C HIS A 13 29.60 16.99 -34.71
N PRO A 14 29.39 18.28 -34.43
CA PRO A 14 28.08 18.92 -34.59
C PRO A 14 27.62 19.03 -36.05
N ASN A 15 28.49 18.86 -37.05
CA ASN A 15 28.17 19.09 -38.46
C ASN A 15 28.49 17.92 -39.42
N LYS A 16 28.78 16.71 -38.94
CA LYS A 16 28.86 15.48 -39.76
C LYS A 16 28.44 14.26 -38.96
N LEU A 17 27.55 13.43 -39.51
CA LEU A 17 27.06 12.16 -38.94
C LEU A 17 28.11 11.04 -39.14
N ASN A 18 29.31 11.26 -38.61
CA ASN A 18 30.35 10.23 -38.50
C ASN A 18 30.66 10.01 -37.03
N PHE A 19 30.60 8.76 -36.59
CA PHE A 19 31.13 8.34 -35.29
C PHE A 19 32.42 7.55 -35.50
N SER A 20 33.40 7.80 -34.64
CA SER A 20 34.63 7.01 -34.57
C SER A 20 34.69 6.34 -33.21
N ILE A 21 34.85 5.01 -33.22
CA ILE A 21 35.03 4.22 -32.01
C ILE A 21 36.53 4.00 -31.85
N ILE A 22 37.11 4.54 -30.78
CA ILE A 22 38.52 4.30 -30.42
C ILE A 22 38.53 3.31 -29.25
N LEU A 23 39.10 2.14 -29.50
CA LEU A 23 39.30 1.10 -28.48
C LEU A 23 40.72 1.19 -27.95
N PHE A 24 40.88 1.30 -26.63
CA PHE A 24 42.16 1.13 -25.95
C PHE A 24 42.25 -0.26 -25.34
N SER A 25 43.36 -0.95 -25.57
CA SER A 25 43.71 -2.18 -24.89
C SER A 25 45.00 -1.94 -24.10
N PHE A 26 44.95 -2.16 -22.78
CA PHE A 26 46.15 -2.20 -21.94
C PHE A 26 46.40 -3.64 -21.51
N ARG A 27 47.59 -4.17 -21.80
CA ARG A 27 48.09 -5.42 -21.21
C ARG A 27 49.04 -5.07 -20.07
N PHE A 28 48.86 -5.73 -18.93
CA PHE A 28 49.79 -5.64 -17.80
C PHE A 28 50.78 -6.82 -17.89
N LEU A 29 51.89 -6.59 -18.58
CA LEU A 29 53.24 -7.09 -18.28
C LEU A 29 54.17 -6.47 -19.34
N ASP A 30 55.20 -5.78 -18.86
CA ASP A 30 56.36 -5.14 -19.52
C ASP A 30 56.38 -4.93 -21.05
N PHE A 31 56.76 -3.70 -21.42
CA PHE A 31 56.90 -3.08 -22.75
C PHE A 31 55.66 -2.40 -23.37
N LEU A 32 55.75 -1.08 -23.48
CA LEU A 32 54.84 -0.16 -24.17
C LEU A 32 54.80 -0.41 -25.68
N THR A 33 53.67 -0.87 -26.21
CA THR A 33 53.25 -0.57 -27.60
C THR A 33 51.74 -0.33 -27.64
N SER A 34 51.32 0.85 -28.11
CA SER A 34 49.89 1.17 -28.34
C SER A 34 49.56 0.95 -29.81
N THR A 35 48.57 0.12 -30.12
CA THR A 35 48.07 -0.05 -31.49
C THR A 35 46.71 0.62 -31.61
N LYS A 36 46.58 1.61 -32.50
CA LYS A 36 45.30 2.27 -32.81
C LYS A 36 44.64 1.56 -33.99
N ILE A 37 43.41 1.09 -33.82
CA ILE A 37 42.58 0.59 -34.93
C ILE A 37 41.37 1.53 -35.04
N ALA A 38 41.19 2.12 -36.21
CA ALA A 38 40.03 2.95 -36.55
C ALA A 38 39.16 2.19 -37.54
N VAL A 39 37.88 1.99 -37.20
CA VAL A 39 36.87 1.44 -38.11
C VAL A 39 35.81 2.51 -38.31
N THR A 40 35.50 2.83 -39.56
CA THR A 40 34.53 3.86 -39.95
C THR A 40 33.34 3.18 -40.63
N TYR A 41 32.11 3.48 -40.21
CA TYR A 41 30.89 3.04 -40.87
C TYR A 41 30.12 4.25 -41.41
N ASN A 42 29.67 4.18 -42.65
CA ASN A 42 28.70 5.11 -43.25
C ASN A 42 27.33 4.42 -43.31
N LEU A 43 26.28 5.07 -42.81
CA LEU A 43 24.91 4.54 -42.86
C LEU A 43 23.95 5.60 -43.40
N ASP A 44 23.15 5.17 -44.38
CA ASP A 44 22.20 5.95 -45.17
C ASP A 44 20.80 5.97 -44.53
N LEU A 45 20.09 7.09 -44.62
CA LEU A 45 19.10 7.55 -43.62
C LEU A 45 17.62 7.17 -43.86
N ASN A 46 17.31 6.02 -44.49
CA ASN A 46 15.94 5.69 -44.91
C ASN A 46 15.19 4.59 -44.12
N HIS A 47 15.71 4.09 -42.98
CA HIS A 47 14.99 3.12 -42.15
C HIS A 47 15.09 3.41 -40.64
N LEU A 48 14.36 4.41 -40.16
CA LEU A 48 14.35 4.81 -38.74
C LEU A 48 13.34 4.03 -37.85
N GLY A 49 12.71 2.96 -38.36
CA GLY A 49 11.61 2.28 -37.68
C GLY A 49 11.95 1.07 -36.78
N SER A 50 13.17 0.51 -36.85
CA SER A 50 13.39 -0.86 -36.34
C SER A 50 14.67 -1.11 -35.51
N PHE A 51 15.44 -0.11 -35.09
CA PHE A 51 16.80 -0.34 -34.53
C PHE A 51 17.00 -0.15 -33.02
N VAL A 52 15.95 -0.14 -32.19
CA VAL A 52 16.11 -0.11 -30.71
C VAL A 52 15.90 -1.48 -30.06
N LYS A 53 15.84 -2.57 -30.85
CA LYS A 53 15.50 -3.91 -30.36
C LYS A 53 16.63 -4.93 -30.26
N PHE A 54 17.90 -4.54 -30.44
CA PHE A 54 19.03 -5.47 -30.26
C PHE A 54 20.13 -4.89 -29.37
N LEU A 55 19.99 -5.09 -28.06
CA LEU A 55 21.10 -5.39 -27.13
C LEU A 55 20.51 -5.76 -25.75
N PHE A 56 19.71 -6.81 -25.72
CA PHE A 56 19.49 -7.61 -24.51
C PHE A 56 19.57 -9.08 -24.92
N PHE A 57 20.74 -9.69 -24.75
CA PHE A 57 20.79 -11.10 -24.40
C PHE A 57 21.85 -11.33 -23.31
N THR A 58 21.31 -11.86 -22.23
CA THR A 58 21.86 -12.54 -21.07
C THR A 58 23.25 -13.16 -21.23
N SER A 59 24.17 -12.75 -20.36
CA SER A 59 24.94 -13.69 -19.54
C SER A 59 25.41 -12.99 -18.26
N SER A 60 24.90 -13.45 -17.13
CA SER A 60 25.53 -13.24 -15.82
C SER A 60 26.94 -13.87 -15.86
N PRO A 61 27.95 -13.22 -15.28
CA PRO A 61 28.05 -13.18 -13.82
C PRO A 61 28.27 -11.76 -13.26
N SER A 62 27.42 -11.43 -12.30
CA SER A 62 27.73 -10.71 -11.05
C SER A 62 28.95 -9.78 -11.06
N PHE A 63 28.75 -8.53 -11.48
CA PHE A 63 29.55 -7.40 -11.00
C PHE A 63 28.60 -6.36 -10.39
N TYR A 64 28.38 -6.49 -9.09
CA TYR A 64 27.69 -5.48 -8.30
C TYR A 64 28.64 -4.32 -8.02
N PHE A 65 28.38 -3.18 -8.62
CA PHE A 65 28.96 -1.91 -8.18
C PHE A 65 28.22 -1.50 -6.90
N HIS A 66 28.87 -1.62 -5.74
CA HIS A 66 28.45 -0.94 -4.52
C HIS A 66 28.90 0.52 -4.63
N PRO A 67 28.01 1.52 -4.75
CA PRO A 67 28.40 2.86 -4.37
C PRO A 67 28.52 2.86 -2.84
N ARG A 68 29.76 2.80 -2.33
CA ARG A 68 30.04 3.17 -0.93
C ARG A 68 29.80 4.67 -0.84
N PHE A 69 28.65 5.07 -0.29
CA PHE A 69 28.48 6.43 0.21
C PHE A 69 29.01 6.47 1.63
N THR A 70 30.22 6.98 1.79
CA THR A 70 30.79 7.28 3.10
C THR A 70 30.12 8.57 3.57
N VAL A 71 29.20 8.48 4.53
CA VAL A 71 28.80 9.65 5.31
C VAL A 71 29.96 9.93 6.24
N SER A 72 30.72 10.96 5.91
CA SER A 72 31.81 11.43 6.73
C SER A 72 31.24 12.35 7.83
N THR A 73 31.33 11.88 9.07
CA THR A 73 31.27 12.73 10.26
C THR A 73 32.61 13.45 10.40
N TYR A 74 32.82 14.54 9.65
CA TYR A 74 33.83 15.53 10.02
C TYR A 74 33.15 16.70 10.71
N ALA A 75 33.51 16.86 11.98
CA ALA A 75 33.44 18.13 12.67
C ALA A 75 33.96 19.23 11.74
N MET A 76 33.29 20.38 11.76
CA MET A 76 33.55 21.55 10.93
C MET A 76 35.01 21.99 11.04
N ALA A 77 35.84 21.54 10.10
CA ALA A 77 37.03 22.23 9.66
C ALA A 77 36.75 22.67 8.22
N GLU A 78 36.83 23.96 7.96
CA GLU A 78 36.61 24.54 6.63
C GLU A 78 37.53 23.84 5.61
N PRO A 79 37.00 23.32 4.49
CA PRO A 79 37.86 22.81 3.43
C PRO A 79 38.52 24.01 2.75
N VAL A 80 39.85 23.97 2.66
CA VAL A 80 40.66 24.83 1.81
C VAL A 80 40.05 24.83 0.41
N ARG A 81 39.65 26.00 -0.09
CA ARG A 81 39.11 26.18 -1.44
C ARG A 81 40.21 25.95 -2.46
N GLU A 82 40.34 24.72 -2.95
CA GLU A 82 40.99 24.47 -4.24
C GLU A 82 40.02 24.88 -5.35
N GLU A 83 40.13 26.14 -5.81
CA GLU A 83 39.27 26.74 -6.84
C GLU A 83 39.42 26.08 -8.23
N ASN A 84 40.35 25.14 -8.42
CA ASN A 84 40.73 24.58 -9.72
C ASN A 84 40.55 23.05 -9.88
N ALA A 85 39.87 22.37 -8.97
CA ALA A 85 39.51 20.97 -9.20
C ALA A 85 38.45 20.87 -10.32
N PRO A 86 38.63 20.01 -11.36
CA PRO A 86 37.64 19.85 -12.42
C PRO A 86 36.30 19.44 -11.82
N LYS A 87 35.30 20.32 -11.95
CA LYS A 87 33.94 20.05 -11.49
C LYS A 87 33.35 18.94 -12.36
N PRO A 88 32.67 17.93 -11.81
CA PRO A 88 32.02 16.91 -12.61
C PRO A 88 31.01 17.55 -13.58
N ASP A 89 31.02 17.12 -14.84
CA ASP A 89 30.30 17.71 -15.99
C ASP A 89 28.77 17.77 -15.86
N PHE A 90 28.19 17.17 -14.82
CA PHE A 90 26.76 17.25 -14.55
C PHE A 90 26.48 17.44 -13.06
N ARG A 91 26.03 18.64 -12.70
CA ARG A 91 25.52 18.96 -11.36
C ARG A 91 24.03 19.23 -11.49
N LEU A 92 23.21 18.32 -10.96
CA LEU A 92 21.76 18.45 -10.96
C LEU A 92 21.32 19.82 -10.41
N MET A 93 22.03 20.35 -9.41
CA MET A 93 21.72 21.63 -8.78
C MET A 93 22.04 22.87 -9.63
N ASP A 94 22.83 22.72 -10.69
CA ASP A 94 23.21 23.83 -11.59
C ASP A 94 22.17 24.04 -12.70
N LEU A 95 21.18 23.15 -12.81
CA LEU A 95 20.06 23.28 -13.75
C LEU A 95 19.01 24.29 -13.24
N ASP A 96 18.25 24.87 -14.17
CA ASP A 96 17.07 25.64 -13.78
C ASP A 96 16.07 24.78 -12.98
N TYR A 97 15.23 25.43 -12.18
CA TYR A 97 14.29 24.75 -11.28
C TYR A 97 13.36 23.75 -12.01
N TRP A 98 12.89 24.10 -13.22
CA TRP A 98 11.96 23.27 -13.98
C TRP A 98 12.63 22.01 -14.54
N CYS A 99 13.86 22.14 -15.04
CA CYS A 99 14.69 21.02 -15.49
C CYS A 99 14.98 20.07 -14.33
N ARG A 100 15.35 20.60 -13.15
CA ARG A 100 15.56 19.78 -11.95
C ARG A 100 14.30 19.01 -11.56
N ARG A 101 13.16 19.71 -11.48
CA ARG A 101 11.87 19.11 -11.14
C ARG A 101 11.47 18.02 -12.14
N ARG A 102 11.62 18.28 -13.44
CA ARG A 102 11.32 17.32 -14.51
C ARG A 102 12.26 16.11 -14.46
N MET A 103 13.54 16.27 -14.15
CA MET A 103 14.44 15.13 -14.05
C MET A 103 14.10 14.23 -12.86
N ILE A 104 13.87 14.82 -11.68
CA ILE A 104 13.56 14.07 -10.46
C ILE A 104 12.18 13.40 -10.57
N SER A 105 11.22 13.97 -11.31
CA SER A 105 9.91 13.32 -11.52
C SER A 105 10.01 11.97 -12.24
N HIS A 106 11.08 11.72 -12.99
CA HIS A 106 11.35 10.43 -13.66
C HIS A 106 12.16 9.47 -12.79
N TRP A 107 12.62 9.90 -11.62
CA TRP A 107 13.31 9.02 -10.69
C TRP A 107 12.33 8.08 -10.01
N ASP A 108 12.83 6.90 -9.64
CA ASP A 108 12.12 6.00 -8.73
C ASP A 108 12.01 6.61 -7.32
N ILE A 109 11.02 6.14 -6.55
CA ILE A 109 10.71 6.61 -5.19
C ILE A 109 11.96 6.56 -4.30
N LYS A 110 12.75 5.50 -4.42
CA LYS A 110 13.99 5.33 -3.66
C LYS A 110 14.98 6.48 -3.90
N LYS A 111 15.28 6.81 -5.16
CA LYS A 111 16.19 7.91 -5.50
C LYS A 111 15.66 9.25 -5.01
N GLN A 112 14.35 9.46 -5.07
CA GLN A 112 13.73 10.68 -4.56
C GLN A 112 13.88 10.81 -3.05
N ILE A 113 13.64 9.73 -2.29
CA ILE A 113 13.84 9.69 -0.83
C ILE A 113 15.31 9.99 -0.52
N VAL A 114 16.26 9.26 -1.11
CA VAL A 114 17.70 9.47 -0.88
C VAL A 114 18.09 10.94 -1.14
N PHE A 115 17.62 11.51 -2.24
CA PHE A 115 17.94 12.87 -2.61
C PHE A 115 17.30 13.91 -1.68
N SER A 116 16.08 13.67 -1.19
CA SER A 116 15.42 14.61 -0.28
C SER A 116 16.17 14.75 1.06
N HIS A 117 16.96 13.76 1.46
CA HIS A 117 17.83 13.84 2.63
C HIS A 117 19.12 14.65 2.39
N CYS A 118 19.50 14.96 1.15
CA CYS A 118 20.76 15.66 0.88
C CYS A 118 20.76 17.13 1.32
N SER A 119 19.62 17.83 1.26
CA SER A 119 19.51 19.23 1.68
C SER A 119 18.05 19.69 1.82
N LYS A 120 17.82 20.81 2.52
CA LYS A 120 16.49 21.46 2.59
C LYS A 120 15.95 21.85 1.22
N GLU A 121 16.82 22.23 0.29
CA GLU A 121 16.43 22.56 -1.09
C GLU A 121 15.99 21.30 -1.85
N SER A 122 16.74 20.21 -1.72
CA SER A 122 16.40 18.91 -2.30
C SER A 122 15.06 18.39 -1.77
N PHE A 123 14.81 18.51 -0.47
CA PHE A 123 13.52 18.17 0.14
C PHE A 123 12.36 18.98 -0.45
N LYS A 124 12.49 20.32 -0.48
CA LYS A 124 11.46 21.20 -1.06
C LYS A 124 11.19 20.87 -2.52
N LEU A 125 12.23 20.53 -3.27
CA LEU A 125 12.14 20.17 -4.68
C LEU A 125 11.38 18.85 -4.88
N VAL A 126 11.69 17.79 -4.13
CA VAL A 126 10.94 16.52 -4.20
C VAL A 126 9.50 16.72 -3.75
N LYS A 127 9.27 17.42 -2.63
CA LYS A 127 7.94 17.75 -2.12
C LYS A 127 7.09 18.53 -3.13
N SER A 128 7.72 19.38 -3.96
CA SER A 128 7.05 20.15 -5.02
C SER A 128 6.57 19.32 -6.21
N LEU A 129 6.98 18.04 -6.30
CA LEU A 129 6.40 17.11 -7.27
C LEU A 129 4.94 16.81 -6.96
N ASN A 130 4.49 17.04 -5.71
CA ASN A 130 3.13 16.80 -5.25
C ASN A 130 2.64 15.37 -5.56
N GLN A 131 3.55 14.41 -5.50
CA GLN A 131 3.25 13.00 -5.63
C GLN A 131 2.59 12.51 -4.34
N LYS A 132 1.63 11.60 -4.49
CA LYS A 132 0.88 10.99 -3.38
C LYS A 132 0.88 9.47 -3.52
N PRO A 133 2.06 8.81 -3.43
CA PRO A 133 2.09 7.34 -3.41
C PRO A 133 1.32 6.83 -2.19
N ASN A 134 0.76 5.63 -2.23
CA ASN A 134 0.23 5.01 -1.01
C ASN A 134 1.38 4.75 -0.02
N ILE A 135 1.14 5.03 1.26
CA ILE A 135 2.07 4.74 2.35
C ILE A 135 1.34 3.91 3.39
N SER A 136 1.90 2.75 3.72
CA SER A 136 1.36 1.86 4.74
C SER A 136 2.46 1.33 5.65
N ILE A 137 2.14 1.20 6.93
CA ILE A 137 3.03 0.62 7.94
C ILE A 137 2.68 -0.86 8.07
N GLU A 138 3.68 -1.72 7.91
CA GLU A 138 3.55 -3.17 8.12
C GLU A 138 4.25 -3.53 9.45
N LEU A 139 3.44 -3.98 10.41
CA LEU A 139 3.88 -4.59 11.65
C LEU A 139 3.92 -6.10 11.43
N ASP A 140 5.06 -6.58 10.93
CA ASP A 140 5.29 -7.98 10.55
C ASP A 140 6.16 -8.71 11.57
N LYS A 141 6.58 -9.96 11.26
CA LYS A 141 7.35 -10.92 12.07
C LYS A 141 8.69 -10.43 12.63
N PHE A 142 8.99 -9.16 12.42
CA PHE A 142 10.23 -8.50 12.78
C PHE A 142 10.06 -7.69 14.07
N ASP A 143 11.19 -7.40 14.70
CA ASP A 143 11.32 -6.48 15.84
C ASP A 143 11.39 -5.01 15.41
N TRP A 144 11.19 -4.72 14.12
CA TRP A 144 11.13 -3.38 13.56
C TRP A 144 9.84 -3.14 12.75
N MET A 145 9.57 -1.86 12.48
CA MET A 145 8.49 -1.44 11.58
C MET A 145 8.99 -1.35 10.13
N THR A 146 8.12 -1.79 9.23
CA THR A 146 8.31 -1.62 7.80
C THR A 146 7.34 -0.55 7.30
N VAL A 147 7.79 0.31 6.41
CA VAL A 147 6.92 1.24 5.66
C VAL A 147 6.97 0.87 4.18
N ASP A 148 5.83 0.49 3.61
CA ASP A 148 5.67 0.32 2.17
C ASP A 148 5.23 1.64 1.54
N VAL A 149 5.89 2.02 0.44
CA VAL A 149 5.63 3.23 -0.33
C VAL A 149 5.42 2.85 -1.80
N GLY A 150 4.20 3.04 -2.31
CA GLY A 150 3.83 2.80 -3.71
C GLY A 150 2.56 1.98 -3.90
N ASP A 151 2.22 1.68 -5.16
CA ASP A 151 1.01 0.93 -5.52
C ASP A 151 1.27 -0.56 -5.74
N ASN A 152 0.33 -1.37 -5.25
CA ASN A 152 0.24 -2.80 -5.46
C ASN A 152 -0.32 -3.14 -6.84
N VAL A 153 0.42 -2.83 -7.92
CA VAL A 153 0.00 -3.23 -9.27
C VAL A 153 0.42 -4.67 -9.54
N VAL A 154 -0.55 -5.58 -9.49
CA VAL A 154 -0.38 -6.98 -9.89
C VAL A 154 -0.02 -7.05 -11.38
N GLY A 155 1.05 -7.77 -11.75
CA GLY A 155 1.35 -8.13 -13.15
C GLY A 155 2.42 -7.31 -13.88
N ARG A 156 2.92 -6.22 -13.31
CA ARG A 156 4.20 -5.60 -13.71
C ARG A 156 4.97 -5.26 -12.44
N GLY A 157 6.28 -5.55 -12.43
CA GLY A 157 7.14 -5.47 -11.24
C GLY A 157 6.68 -4.40 -10.25
N THR A 158 6.28 -4.87 -9.07
CA THR A 158 5.80 -4.03 -7.98
C THR A 158 6.78 -2.88 -7.77
N LYS A 159 6.33 -1.64 -7.96
CA LYS A 159 7.06 -0.45 -7.48
C LYS A 159 6.80 -0.26 -5.98
N ARG A 160 6.87 -1.35 -5.22
CA ARG A 160 6.82 -1.32 -3.76
C ARG A 160 8.18 -0.96 -3.25
N PHE A 161 8.21 -0.09 -2.25
CA PHE A 161 9.46 0.31 -1.63
C PHE A 161 9.35 0.18 -0.13
N ILE A 162 10.10 -0.79 0.39
CA ILE A 162 10.12 -1.19 1.80
C ILE A 162 11.22 -0.40 2.49
N ILE A 163 10.82 0.43 3.45
CA ILE A 163 11.71 1.20 4.32
C ILE A 163 11.66 0.56 5.70
N LYS A 164 12.82 0.16 6.22
CA LYS A 164 12.94 -0.29 7.61
C LYS A 164 13.15 0.90 8.53
N LEU A 165 12.31 1.01 9.56
CA LEU A 165 12.44 2.00 10.60
C LEU A 165 13.02 1.34 11.87
N VAL A 166 14.33 1.55 12.11
CA VAL A 166 15.04 1.03 13.29
C VAL A 166 16.03 2.07 13.82
N ASP A 167 15.95 2.43 15.10
CA ASP A 167 16.91 3.38 15.69
C ASP A 167 18.33 2.80 15.80
N GLU A 168 18.46 1.47 15.93
CA GLU A 168 19.75 0.77 15.95
C GLU A 168 19.92 -0.13 14.71
N GLN A 169 21.12 -0.15 14.11
CA GLN A 169 21.41 -0.93 12.92
C GLN A 169 21.32 -2.45 13.17
N LEU A 170 20.15 -3.05 12.97
CA LEU A 170 20.04 -4.48 12.71
C LEU A 170 20.38 -4.76 11.24
N ALA A 171 21.68 -4.82 10.98
CA ALA A 171 22.23 -5.09 9.66
C ALA A 171 22.06 -6.56 9.26
N TYR A 172 20.89 -7.04 8.84
CA TYR A 172 20.81 -8.25 8.00
C TYR A 172 19.52 -8.34 7.17
N SER A 173 19.65 -8.11 5.86
CA SER A 173 18.84 -8.72 4.79
C SER A 173 19.27 -8.13 3.43
N ARG A 174 19.53 -8.99 2.44
CA ARG A 174 20.18 -8.64 1.15
C ARG A 174 19.34 -7.74 0.23
N ASN A 175 18.09 -7.42 0.56
CA ASN A 175 17.19 -6.63 -0.30
C ASN A 175 16.57 -5.40 0.37
N GLU A 176 16.86 -5.15 1.66
CA GLU A 176 16.18 -4.11 2.44
C GLU A 176 17.21 -3.07 2.89
N ILE A 177 17.01 -1.83 2.48
CA ILE A 177 17.95 -0.76 2.75
C ILE A 177 17.49 -0.09 4.04
N SER A 178 18.36 -0.08 5.05
CA SER A 178 18.20 0.83 6.18
C SER A 178 18.39 2.25 5.67
N ILE A 179 17.27 2.97 5.53
CA ILE A 179 17.20 4.32 4.93
C ILE A 179 17.00 5.36 6.03
N ASN A 180 17.42 5.04 7.24
CA ASN A 180 17.38 6.02 8.31
C ASN A 180 18.41 7.13 8.09
N PHE A 181 19.42 6.97 7.21
CA PHE A 181 20.42 8.00 6.85
C PHE A 181 21.02 8.76 8.05
N GLY A 182 21.12 8.10 9.21
CA GLY A 182 21.60 8.71 10.47
C GLY A 182 20.54 9.51 11.25
N LEU A 183 19.29 9.54 10.79
CA LEU A 183 18.12 10.01 11.52
C LEU A 183 17.56 8.91 12.42
N SER A 184 16.82 9.31 13.45
CA SER A 184 15.94 8.38 14.16
C SER A 184 14.83 7.83 13.25
N ALA A 185 14.28 6.68 13.60
CA ALA A 185 13.13 6.07 12.94
C ALA A 185 11.95 7.04 12.84
N ARG A 186 11.71 7.82 13.90
CA ARG A 186 10.68 8.85 13.94
C ARG A 186 10.95 9.96 12.92
N GLU A 187 12.14 10.52 12.91
CA GLU A 187 12.51 11.62 11.99
C GLU A 187 12.46 11.16 10.53
N ALA A 188 12.93 9.95 10.23
CA ALA A 188 12.85 9.37 8.91
C ALA A 188 11.39 9.21 8.45
N PHE A 189 10.50 8.75 9.35
CA PHE A 189 9.08 8.61 9.07
C PHE A 189 8.38 9.96 8.86
N VAL A 190 8.62 10.94 9.75
CA VAL A 190 8.08 12.30 9.61
C VAL A 190 8.53 12.93 8.30
N HIS A 191 9.81 12.82 7.96
CA HIS A 191 10.35 13.34 6.70
C HIS A 191 9.64 12.72 5.48
N LEU A 192 9.42 11.41 5.50
CA LEU A 192 8.69 10.71 4.44
C LEU A 192 7.24 11.20 4.31
N CYS A 193 6.51 11.28 5.43
CA CYS A 193 5.13 11.76 5.46
C CYS A 193 5.03 13.21 4.98
N GLU A 194 5.93 14.09 5.42
CA GLU A 194 5.95 15.49 5.00
C GLU A 194 6.30 15.67 3.52
N MET A 195 7.18 14.82 2.99
CA MET A 195 7.60 14.85 1.59
C MET A 195 6.44 14.48 0.65
N TYR A 196 5.65 13.47 1.01
CA TYR A 196 4.52 12.96 0.21
C TYR A 196 3.14 13.44 0.68
N HIS A 197 3.09 14.39 1.61
CA HIS A 197 1.86 15.02 2.12
C HIS A 197 0.88 14.04 2.79
N HIS A 198 1.39 12.98 3.42
CA HIS A 198 0.59 12.03 4.20
C HIS A 198 0.34 12.54 5.60
N LYS A 199 -0.94 12.52 6.00
CA LYS A 199 -1.40 13.03 7.30
C LYS A 199 -2.11 12.00 8.15
N GLU A 200 -2.58 10.91 7.55
CA GLU A 200 -3.26 9.84 8.26
C GLU A 200 -2.62 8.50 7.89
N LEU A 201 -2.67 7.54 8.80
CA LEU A 201 -1.92 6.28 8.67
C LEU A 201 -2.77 5.11 8.22
N ILE A 202 -2.16 4.25 7.41
CA ILE A 202 -2.65 2.91 7.09
C ILE A 202 -1.71 1.93 7.76
N ILE A 203 -2.24 1.07 8.63
CA ILE A 203 -1.46 0.12 9.43
C ILE A 203 -1.95 -1.30 9.14
N HIS A 204 -1.01 -2.18 8.79
CA HIS A 204 -1.21 -3.61 8.68
C HIS A 204 -0.60 -4.29 9.91
N LEU A 205 -1.44 -4.97 10.67
CA LEU A 205 -1.10 -5.66 11.89
C LEU A 205 -1.06 -7.17 11.64
N ASN A 206 0.14 -7.76 11.74
CA ASN A 206 0.36 -9.18 11.62
C ASN A 206 0.42 -9.83 13.02
N PRO A 207 -0.32 -10.94 13.27
CA PRO A 207 -0.28 -11.66 14.56
C PRO A 207 1.12 -12.09 14.99
N GLU A 208 1.98 -12.41 14.02
CA GLU A 208 3.34 -12.88 14.30
C GLU A 208 4.33 -11.75 14.57
N SER A 209 3.86 -10.50 14.61
CA SER A 209 4.74 -9.36 14.79
C SER A 209 5.41 -9.32 16.14
N ARG A 210 6.67 -8.87 16.13
CA ARG A 210 7.52 -8.77 17.32
C ARG A 210 7.97 -7.34 17.58
N THR A 211 7.40 -6.37 16.87
CA THR A 211 7.77 -4.97 17.00
C THR A 211 7.38 -4.48 18.39
N PRO A 212 8.31 -3.97 19.21
CA PRO A 212 7.97 -3.46 20.53
C PRO A 212 6.95 -2.31 20.46
N LEU A 213 5.96 -2.29 21.36
CA LEU A 213 4.87 -1.31 21.33
C LEU A 213 5.38 0.13 21.56
N ASP A 214 6.43 0.30 22.35
CA ASP A 214 7.15 1.55 22.54
C ASP A 214 7.83 2.03 21.25
N ALA A 215 8.40 1.13 20.45
CA ALA A 215 8.94 1.48 19.14
C ALA A 215 7.83 1.98 18.19
N ILE A 216 6.67 1.31 18.20
CA ILE A 216 5.49 1.74 17.44
C ILE A 216 5.08 3.16 17.87
N ARG A 217 4.90 3.38 19.17
CA ARG A 217 4.52 4.68 19.75
C ARG A 217 5.48 5.78 19.34
N ASN A 218 6.78 5.55 19.50
CA ASN A 218 7.81 6.54 19.19
C ASN A 218 7.74 7.04 17.74
N VAL A 219 7.38 6.19 16.78
CA VAL A 219 7.31 6.58 15.38
C VAL A 219 5.97 7.20 15.02
N ILE A 220 4.85 6.60 15.45
CA ILE A 220 3.53 7.00 14.94
C ILE A 220 2.81 8.06 15.79
N ASP A 221 3.29 8.32 17.02
CA ASP A 221 2.68 9.32 17.90
C ASP A 221 2.56 10.69 17.21
N GLY A 222 1.33 11.22 17.21
CA GLY A 222 0.97 12.48 16.56
C GLY A 222 0.34 12.33 15.17
N PHE A 223 0.28 11.13 14.61
CA PHE A 223 -0.44 10.86 13.36
C PHE A 223 -1.78 10.14 13.63
N PRO A 224 -2.92 10.65 13.13
CA PRO A 224 -4.18 9.93 13.21
C PRO A 224 -4.16 8.64 12.39
N VAL A 225 -4.69 7.55 12.95
CA VAL A 225 -4.81 6.26 12.25
C VAL A 225 -6.09 6.25 11.41
N HIS A 226 -5.94 6.20 10.08
CA HIS A 226 -7.07 6.12 9.16
C HIS A 226 -7.58 4.69 9.03
N THR A 227 -6.69 3.75 8.72
CA THR A 227 -7.05 2.35 8.45
C THR A 227 -6.21 1.41 9.29
N ILE A 228 -6.86 0.42 9.90
CA ILE A 228 -6.20 -0.74 10.50
C ILE A 228 -6.64 -1.98 9.74
N THR A 229 -5.67 -2.78 9.29
CA THR A 229 -5.88 -4.09 8.70
C THR A 229 -5.26 -5.15 9.58
N TYR A 230 -6.06 -6.04 10.15
CA TYR A 230 -5.60 -7.19 10.93
C TYR A 230 -5.92 -8.48 10.16
N CYS A 231 -4.86 -9.17 9.73
CA CYS A 231 -4.96 -10.39 8.94
C CYS A 231 -4.48 -11.59 9.76
N ASP A 232 -5.29 -12.66 9.75
CA ASP A 232 -4.99 -13.96 10.34
C ASP A 232 -4.87 -13.98 11.88
N GLY A 233 -5.38 -15.03 12.51
CA GLY A 233 -5.47 -15.16 13.97
C GLY A 233 -4.48 -16.18 14.50
N SER A 234 -3.62 -15.78 15.44
CA SER A 234 -2.79 -16.74 16.14
C SER A 234 -3.55 -17.47 17.25
N ASN A 235 -3.22 -18.75 17.44
CA ASN A 235 -3.66 -19.53 18.59
C ASN A 235 -2.73 -19.39 19.80
N ARG A 236 -1.59 -18.70 19.67
CA ARG A 236 -0.63 -18.50 20.76
C ARG A 236 -1.04 -17.29 21.60
N GLU A 237 -1.04 -17.47 22.93
CA GLU A 237 -1.51 -16.41 23.84
C GLU A 237 -0.59 -15.19 23.87
N GLU A 238 0.72 -15.37 23.68
CA GLU A 238 1.69 -14.25 23.59
C GLU A 238 1.38 -13.34 22.40
N GLU A 239 1.15 -13.94 21.23
CA GLU A 239 0.80 -13.23 19.98
C GLU A 239 -0.57 -12.55 20.13
N LYS A 240 -1.56 -13.21 20.73
CA LYS A 240 -2.86 -12.58 21.06
C LYS A 240 -2.69 -11.40 22.01
N THR A 241 -1.87 -11.54 23.05
CA THR A 241 -1.62 -10.47 24.03
C THR A 241 -0.97 -9.27 23.36
N TYR A 242 0.03 -9.49 22.51
CA TYR A 242 0.63 -8.45 21.69
C TYR A 242 -0.41 -7.73 20.83
N ILE A 243 -1.24 -8.47 20.09
CA ILE A 243 -2.27 -7.89 19.22
C ILE A 243 -3.29 -7.09 20.00
N ARG A 244 -3.75 -7.57 21.16
CA ARG A 244 -4.68 -6.84 22.02
C ARG A 244 -4.07 -5.52 22.51
N ASN A 245 -2.83 -5.55 22.96
CA ASN A 245 -2.12 -4.35 23.43
C ASN A 245 -1.91 -3.34 22.30
N THR A 246 -1.50 -3.81 21.12
CA THR A 246 -1.27 -2.96 19.95
C THR A 246 -2.58 -2.36 19.44
N LEU A 247 -3.66 -3.16 19.31
CA LEU A 247 -4.98 -2.64 18.93
C LEU A 247 -5.52 -1.64 19.95
N GLY A 248 -5.33 -1.88 21.25
CA GLY A 248 -5.73 -0.95 22.29
C GLY A 248 -5.05 0.42 22.21
N TYR A 249 -3.89 0.50 21.56
CA TYR A 249 -3.20 1.77 21.28
C TYR A 249 -3.57 2.37 19.91
N LEU A 250 -3.76 1.54 18.88
CA LEU A 250 -4.04 2.02 17.51
C LEU A 250 -5.49 2.49 17.32
N LEU A 251 -6.43 1.97 18.10
CA LEU A 251 -7.84 2.34 18.02
C LEU A 251 -8.13 3.67 18.76
N PRO A 252 -9.11 4.46 18.31
CA PRO A 252 -10.00 4.21 17.16
C PRO A 252 -9.38 4.56 15.79
N SER A 253 -9.89 3.92 14.74
CA SER A 253 -9.59 4.24 13.34
C SER A 253 -10.87 4.57 12.56
N LYS A 254 -10.75 5.20 11.38
CA LYS A 254 -11.91 5.42 10.49
C LYS A 254 -12.35 4.13 9.81
N THR A 255 -11.38 3.35 9.33
CA THR A 255 -11.60 2.07 8.66
C THR A 255 -10.94 0.94 9.45
N LEU A 256 -11.69 -0.14 9.66
CA LEU A 256 -11.22 -1.35 10.30
C LEU A 256 -11.46 -2.55 9.39
N ILE A 257 -10.40 -3.30 9.08
CA ILE A 257 -10.45 -4.53 8.30
C ILE A 257 -9.90 -5.66 9.18
N MET A 258 -10.70 -6.67 9.51
CA MET A 258 -10.28 -7.76 10.39
C MET A 258 -10.65 -9.12 9.81
N SER A 259 -9.70 -10.06 9.86
CA SER A 259 -9.93 -11.43 9.38
C SER A 259 -10.26 -12.46 10.46
N SER A 260 -10.09 -12.09 11.73
CA SER A 260 -10.35 -12.94 12.89
C SER A 260 -10.58 -12.07 14.12
N ASN A 261 -11.24 -12.64 15.13
CA ASN A 261 -11.35 -12.01 16.45
C ASN A 261 -10.07 -12.32 17.25
N PRO A 262 -9.29 -11.31 17.69
CA PRO A 262 -8.09 -11.54 18.49
C PRO A 262 -8.38 -11.83 19.98
N TYR A 263 -9.65 -11.71 20.40
CA TYR A 263 -10.09 -11.95 21.77
C TYR A 263 -10.64 -13.37 21.95
N ASN A 264 -10.62 -13.85 23.19
CA ASN A 264 -11.08 -15.21 23.52
C ASN A 264 -12.61 -15.28 23.57
N SER A 265 -13.28 -14.15 23.79
CA SER A 265 -14.74 -14.03 23.76
C SER A 265 -15.24 -12.97 22.78
N TYR A 266 -16.51 -13.10 22.37
CA TYR A 266 -17.19 -12.05 21.62
C TYR A 266 -17.41 -10.79 22.47
N GLN A 267 -17.67 -10.95 23.77
CA GLN A 267 -17.88 -9.82 24.68
C GLN A 267 -16.64 -8.92 24.78
N GLU A 268 -15.45 -9.50 24.91
CA GLU A 268 -14.21 -8.72 24.87
C GLU A 268 -14.01 -7.99 23.54
N PHE A 269 -14.32 -8.65 22.42
CA PHE A 269 -14.22 -8.03 21.09
C PHE A 269 -15.19 -6.85 20.94
N ARG A 270 -16.42 -7.02 21.42
CA ARG A 270 -17.42 -5.97 21.47
C ARG A 270 -16.92 -4.78 22.30
N ASP A 271 -16.45 -5.05 23.50
CA ASP A 271 -16.07 -4.02 24.47
C ASP A 271 -14.76 -3.32 24.12
N HIS A 272 -13.83 -3.95 23.40
CA HIS A 272 -12.53 -3.35 23.09
C HIS A 272 -12.38 -2.90 21.64
N VAL A 273 -13.20 -3.41 20.71
CA VAL A 273 -13.09 -3.10 19.28
C VAL A 273 -14.38 -2.51 18.73
N LEU A 274 -15.52 -3.19 18.88
CA LEU A 274 -16.77 -2.73 18.25
C LEU A 274 -17.42 -1.54 18.97
N GLN A 275 -16.98 -1.21 20.19
CA GLN A 275 -17.50 -0.07 20.96
C GLN A 275 -17.27 1.30 20.29
N PHE A 276 -16.28 1.40 19.40
CA PHE A 276 -15.89 2.64 18.72
C PHE A 276 -16.74 2.92 17.48
N GLU A 277 -16.86 4.19 17.10
CA GLU A 277 -17.52 4.58 15.85
C GLU A 277 -16.57 4.49 14.66
N TYR A 278 -16.99 3.81 13.60
CA TYR A 278 -16.22 3.65 12.36
C TYR A 278 -16.95 4.25 11.16
N GLU A 279 -16.19 4.74 10.18
CA GLU A 279 -16.73 5.01 8.85
C GLU A 279 -16.97 3.70 8.10
N THR A 280 -16.01 2.77 8.17
CA THR A 280 -16.10 1.47 7.48
C THR A 280 -15.55 0.33 8.34
N VAL A 281 -16.32 -0.75 8.45
CA VAL A 281 -15.88 -2.02 9.07
C VAL A 281 -15.98 -3.14 8.04
N ILE A 282 -14.88 -3.88 7.84
CA ILE A 282 -14.82 -5.06 6.98
C ILE A 282 -14.38 -6.25 7.83
N LEU A 283 -15.28 -7.21 8.04
CA LEU A 283 -15.00 -8.44 8.77
C LEU A 283 -14.92 -9.61 7.79
N HIS A 284 -13.78 -10.27 7.73
CA HIS A 284 -13.65 -11.57 7.08
C HIS A 284 -13.78 -12.66 8.14
N ARG A 285 -14.62 -13.65 7.86
CA ARG A 285 -14.76 -14.90 8.64
C ARG A 285 -14.99 -14.69 10.16
N PRO A 286 -15.85 -13.75 10.60
CA PRO A 286 -16.08 -13.58 12.04
C PRO A 286 -16.64 -14.88 12.64
N ALA A 287 -16.22 -15.24 13.85
CA ALA A 287 -16.71 -16.46 14.51
C ALA A 287 -18.11 -16.28 15.09
N GLN A 288 -18.44 -15.07 15.53
CA GLN A 288 -19.72 -14.63 16.02
C GLN A 288 -19.84 -13.13 15.74
N ILE A 289 -21.04 -12.66 15.42
CA ILE A 289 -21.32 -11.23 15.24
C ILE A 289 -22.79 -10.93 15.55
N ASP A 290 -23.04 -9.94 16.40
CA ASP A 290 -24.33 -9.26 16.49
C ASP A 290 -24.25 -7.98 15.65
N LEU A 291 -25.19 -7.81 14.73
CA LEU A 291 -25.23 -6.64 13.84
C LEU A 291 -25.58 -5.35 14.58
N LEU A 292 -26.27 -5.44 15.73
CA LEU A 292 -26.64 -4.28 16.54
C LEU A 292 -25.46 -3.69 17.32
N ASP A 293 -24.40 -4.47 17.51
CA ASP A 293 -23.18 -4.03 18.18
C ASP A 293 -22.25 -3.22 17.24
N LEU A 294 -22.54 -3.19 15.94
CA LEU A 294 -21.72 -2.50 14.94
C LEU A 294 -22.05 -1.00 14.89
N LYS A 295 -21.18 -0.17 15.48
CA LYS A 295 -21.24 1.29 15.38
C LYS A 295 -20.50 1.80 14.14
N SER A 296 -20.93 1.39 12.96
CA SER A 296 -20.29 1.79 11.69
C SER A 296 -21.27 2.40 10.69
N ILE A 297 -20.79 3.38 9.91
CA ILE A 297 -21.57 3.93 8.78
C ILE A 297 -21.71 2.86 7.69
N ASN A 298 -20.61 2.19 7.32
CA ASN A 298 -20.59 1.14 6.32
C ASN A 298 -20.02 -0.16 6.89
N THR A 299 -20.66 -1.28 6.59
CA THR A 299 -20.24 -2.61 7.04
C THR A 299 -20.16 -3.58 5.88
N LYS A 300 -19.10 -4.38 5.84
CA LYS A 300 -19.01 -5.57 4.98
C LYS A 300 -18.60 -6.78 5.82
N ILE A 301 -19.31 -7.89 5.65
CA ILE A 301 -19.04 -9.16 6.32
C ILE A 301 -18.87 -10.25 5.26
N ASN A 302 -17.79 -11.02 5.33
CA ASN A 302 -17.48 -12.08 4.38
C ASN A 302 -17.41 -13.45 5.06
N PHE A 303 -18.28 -14.36 4.65
CA PHE A 303 -18.32 -15.76 5.11
C PHE A 303 -17.84 -16.76 4.06
N THR A 304 -17.16 -16.33 2.98
CA THR A 304 -16.84 -17.12 1.76
C THR A 304 -15.87 -18.31 1.93
N THR A 305 -15.78 -18.93 3.11
CA THR A 305 -15.07 -20.20 3.33
C THR A 305 -15.95 -21.17 4.09
N PRO A 306 -15.97 -22.45 3.69
CA PRO A 306 -16.92 -23.43 4.18
C PRO A 306 -16.83 -23.64 5.69
N ARG A 307 -17.88 -23.25 6.42
CA ARG A 307 -18.16 -23.61 7.81
C ARG A 307 -19.49 -24.37 7.87
N ARG A 308 -19.57 -25.33 8.80
CA ARG A 308 -20.78 -26.14 9.00
C ARG A 308 -21.99 -25.33 9.49
N SER A 309 -21.78 -24.09 9.95
CA SER A 309 -22.85 -23.17 10.35
C SER A 309 -22.40 -21.73 10.12
N LEU A 310 -23.30 -20.91 9.57
CA LEU A 310 -23.07 -19.48 9.44
C LEU A 310 -23.13 -18.81 10.82
N PRO A 311 -22.14 -17.98 11.17
CA PRO A 311 -22.15 -17.16 12.39
C PRO A 311 -23.32 -16.17 12.45
N LEU A 312 -23.88 -15.85 11.28
CA LEU A 312 -25.02 -14.97 11.09
C LEU A 312 -26.03 -15.64 10.17
N ASN A 313 -27.22 -15.94 10.68
CA ASN A 313 -28.29 -16.53 9.88
C ASN A 313 -29.29 -15.47 9.36
N THR A 314 -30.23 -15.93 8.53
CA THR A 314 -31.27 -15.09 7.91
C THR A 314 -32.17 -14.40 8.95
N GLN A 315 -32.47 -15.07 10.07
CA GLN A 315 -33.30 -14.51 11.14
C GLN A 315 -32.59 -13.36 11.89
N GLN A 316 -31.28 -13.47 12.12
CA GLN A 316 -30.52 -12.40 12.75
C GLN A 316 -30.44 -11.16 11.84
N PHE A 317 -30.26 -11.36 10.54
CA PHE A 317 -30.29 -10.25 9.57
C PHE A 317 -31.68 -9.59 9.49
N GLN A 318 -32.74 -10.38 9.46
CA GLN A 318 -34.11 -9.86 9.57
C GLN A 318 -34.33 -9.10 10.88
N GLY A 319 -33.86 -9.64 12.00
CA GLY A 319 -33.95 -9.01 13.32
C GLY A 319 -33.32 -7.63 13.32
N PHE A 320 -32.13 -7.50 12.71
CA PHE A 320 -31.47 -6.21 12.49
C PHE A 320 -32.36 -5.25 11.67
N ILE A 321 -32.95 -5.69 10.56
CA ILE A 321 -33.83 -4.84 9.74
C ILE A 321 -35.05 -4.37 10.56
N LYS A 322 -35.70 -5.27 11.31
CA LYS A 322 -36.84 -4.93 12.19
C LYS A 322 -36.44 -3.88 13.24
N LYS A 323 -35.25 -4.01 13.81
CA LYS A 323 -34.70 -3.05 14.77
C LYS A 323 -34.37 -1.71 14.12
N TRP A 324 -33.82 -1.71 12.90
CA TRP A 324 -33.61 -0.47 12.14
C TRP A 324 -34.93 0.24 11.82
N ILE A 325 -35.97 -0.48 11.41
CA ILE A 325 -37.31 0.08 11.14
C ILE A 325 -37.87 0.79 12.39
N LYS A 326 -37.63 0.21 13.57
CA LYS A 326 -38.02 0.78 14.88
C LYS A 326 -37.06 1.84 15.43
N SER A 327 -36.04 2.25 14.67
CA SER A 327 -35.01 3.21 15.11
C SER A 327 -34.18 2.74 16.31
N GLU A 328 -34.03 1.43 16.47
CA GLU A 328 -33.23 0.80 17.54
C GLU A 328 -31.82 0.39 17.07
N ALA A 329 -31.50 0.60 15.79
CA ALA A 329 -30.15 0.39 15.24
C ALA A 329 -29.30 1.67 15.33
N TYR A 330 -28.00 1.54 15.05
CA TYR A 330 -27.07 2.68 15.07
C TYR A 330 -27.53 3.82 14.12
N PRO A 331 -27.75 5.06 14.60
CA PRO A 331 -28.40 6.10 13.78
C PRO A 331 -27.63 6.56 12.55
N LYS A 332 -26.29 6.50 12.56
CA LYS A 332 -25.45 6.91 11.42
C LYS A 332 -25.25 5.79 10.40
N PHE A 333 -25.83 4.61 10.64
CA PHE A 333 -25.73 3.47 9.74
C PHE A 333 -26.26 3.81 8.34
N LYS A 334 -25.52 3.40 7.31
CA LYS A 334 -25.88 3.59 5.90
C LYS A 334 -25.90 2.30 5.11
N THR A 335 -24.92 1.43 5.27
CA THR A 335 -24.82 0.22 4.44
C THR A 335 -24.32 -0.99 5.20
N ILE A 336 -24.91 -2.16 4.91
CA ILE A 336 -24.38 -3.46 5.30
C ILE A 336 -24.43 -4.41 4.11
N VAL A 337 -23.35 -5.18 3.96
CA VAL A 337 -23.23 -6.25 2.97
C VAL A 337 -22.76 -7.50 3.65
N ILE A 338 -23.46 -8.60 3.40
CA ILE A 338 -23.08 -9.92 3.86
C ILE A 338 -22.83 -10.77 2.63
N HIS A 339 -21.61 -11.30 2.50
CA HIS A 339 -21.25 -12.30 1.51
C HIS A 339 -21.26 -13.68 2.15
N ALA A 340 -21.95 -14.64 1.55
CA ALA A 340 -22.00 -16.03 2.00
C ALA A 340 -21.89 -17.01 0.82
N GLU A 341 -21.43 -18.24 1.08
CA GLU A 341 -21.49 -19.32 0.07
C GLU A 341 -22.93 -19.85 0.00
N SER A 342 -23.44 -20.07 -1.21
CA SER A 342 -24.82 -20.49 -1.47
C SER A 342 -25.17 -21.82 -0.79
N ARG A 343 -24.18 -22.67 -0.52
CA ARG A 343 -24.36 -23.96 0.16
C ARG A 343 -24.63 -23.83 1.65
N GLU A 344 -24.26 -22.71 2.25
CA GLU A 344 -24.46 -22.45 3.68
C GLU A 344 -25.76 -21.70 3.97
N VAL A 345 -26.41 -21.22 2.91
CA VAL A 345 -27.62 -20.42 2.97
C VAL A 345 -28.81 -21.29 2.59
N ASP A 346 -29.89 -21.23 3.37
CA ASP A 346 -31.13 -21.95 3.07
C ASP A 346 -31.67 -21.54 1.68
N GLU A 347 -32.23 -22.47 0.93
CA GLU A 347 -32.77 -22.20 -0.42
C GLU A 347 -33.82 -21.07 -0.43
N ASN A 348 -34.61 -20.95 0.65
CA ASN A 348 -35.66 -19.92 0.80
C ASN A 348 -35.21 -18.70 1.62
N PHE A 349 -33.92 -18.37 1.63
CA PHE A 349 -33.39 -17.29 2.47
C PHE A 349 -34.05 -15.93 2.22
N GLN A 350 -34.45 -15.61 0.98
CA GLN A 350 -35.08 -14.34 0.64
C GLN A 350 -36.44 -14.20 1.34
N GLU A 351 -37.28 -15.24 1.25
CA GLU A 351 -38.57 -15.30 1.93
C GLU A 351 -38.40 -15.20 3.45
N ARG A 352 -37.42 -15.93 4.00
CA ARG A 352 -37.12 -15.89 5.44
C ARG A 352 -36.67 -14.51 5.92
N ILE A 353 -35.88 -13.78 5.13
CA ILE A 353 -35.42 -12.43 5.51
C ILE A 353 -36.59 -11.45 5.43
N LEU A 354 -37.44 -11.55 4.41
CA LEU A 354 -38.57 -10.66 4.18
C LEU A 354 -39.78 -10.95 5.08
N ASP A 355 -39.82 -12.10 5.74
CA ASP A 355 -40.98 -12.54 6.52
C ASP A 355 -41.42 -11.56 7.63
N GLY A 356 -42.69 -11.17 7.60
CA GLY A 356 -43.26 -10.20 8.53
C GLY A 356 -42.66 -8.79 8.45
N LEU A 357 -41.95 -8.44 7.37
CA LEU A 357 -41.61 -7.06 7.03
C LEU A 357 -42.69 -6.45 6.15
N LEU A 358 -43.05 -5.19 6.38
CA LEU A 358 -43.82 -4.41 5.42
C LEU A 358 -42.85 -3.82 4.39
N TYR A 359 -42.92 -4.30 3.15
CA TYR A 359 -42.01 -3.88 2.08
C TYR A 359 -42.76 -3.66 0.76
N GLN A 360 -42.13 -2.89 -0.13
CA GLN A 360 -42.54 -2.70 -1.52
C GLN A 360 -41.47 -3.24 -2.45
N GLN A 361 -41.83 -4.12 -3.39
CA GLN A 361 -40.89 -4.58 -4.40
C GLN A 361 -40.57 -3.44 -5.39
N LEU A 362 -39.28 -3.22 -5.64
CA LEU A 362 -38.80 -2.22 -6.59
C LEU A 362 -38.69 -2.79 -8.01
N PRO A 363 -38.70 -1.93 -9.05
CA PRO A 363 -38.56 -2.37 -10.43
C PRO A 363 -37.25 -3.12 -10.69
N ASN A 364 -37.31 -4.06 -11.64
CA ASN A 364 -36.12 -4.75 -12.14
C ASN A 364 -35.14 -3.73 -12.74
N GLY A 365 -33.87 -3.82 -12.35
CA GLY A 365 -32.84 -2.87 -12.79
C GLY A 365 -32.69 -1.63 -11.93
N TRP A 366 -33.39 -1.54 -10.79
CA TRP A 366 -33.13 -0.48 -9.80
C TRP A 366 -31.65 -0.48 -9.37
N THR A 367 -31.05 0.70 -9.38
CA THR A 367 -29.68 0.95 -8.93
C THR A 367 -29.68 2.00 -7.81
N CYS A 368 -28.80 1.83 -6.83
CA CYS A 368 -28.58 2.84 -5.81
C CYS A 368 -27.37 3.70 -6.22
N GLU A 369 -27.59 4.99 -6.48
CA GLU A 369 -26.51 5.94 -6.80
C GLU A 369 -25.58 6.21 -5.60
N ASN A 370 -26.06 5.94 -4.37
CA ASN A 370 -25.38 6.30 -3.12
C ASN A 370 -24.63 5.14 -2.44
N VAL A 371 -24.45 3.98 -3.09
CA VAL A 371 -23.64 2.90 -2.50
C VAL A 371 -22.15 3.20 -2.73
N PRO A 372 -21.35 3.37 -1.66
CA PRO A 372 -19.93 3.64 -1.80
C PRO A 372 -19.29 2.55 -2.65
N HIS A 373 -18.61 2.94 -3.72
CA HIS A 373 -17.79 2.04 -4.54
C HIS A 373 -16.52 1.65 -3.75
N GLY A 374 -16.71 0.87 -2.69
CA GLY A 374 -15.63 0.23 -1.94
C GLY A 374 -14.87 -0.82 -2.77
N ILE A 375 -13.78 -1.30 -2.21
CA ILE A 375 -12.78 -2.17 -2.85
C ILE A 375 -13.33 -3.54 -3.30
N CYS A 376 -14.59 -3.86 -3.01
CA CYS A 376 -15.14 -5.19 -3.23
C CYS A 376 -16.52 -5.24 -3.89
N TRP A 377 -16.91 -4.22 -4.65
CA TRP A 377 -18.19 -4.19 -5.37
C TRP A 377 -18.08 -4.58 -6.85
N GLY A 378 -16.91 -5.09 -7.26
CA GLY A 378 -16.52 -5.27 -8.66
C GLY A 378 -16.96 -6.58 -9.34
N GLU A 379 -17.84 -7.37 -8.74
CA GLU A 379 -18.32 -8.60 -9.37
C GLU A 379 -19.73 -8.43 -9.94
N PHE A 380 -19.94 -9.00 -11.13
CA PHE A 380 -21.21 -9.02 -11.85
C PHE A 380 -22.21 -9.94 -11.13
N PHE A 381 -22.75 -9.50 -10.01
CA PHE A 381 -23.81 -10.23 -9.33
C PHE A 381 -25.15 -10.03 -10.04
N GLN A 382 -25.83 -11.14 -10.33
CA GLN A 382 -27.21 -11.09 -10.79
C GLN A 382 -28.09 -10.74 -9.59
N VAL A 383 -28.72 -9.56 -9.63
CA VAL A 383 -29.67 -9.13 -8.59
C VAL A 383 -30.95 -9.95 -8.76
N SER A 384 -31.36 -10.65 -7.72
CA SER A 384 -32.58 -11.47 -7.71
C SER A 384 -33.81 -10.69 -7.26
N GLY A 385 -33.63 -9.61 -6.50
CA GLY A 385 -34.73 -8.74 -6.09
C GLY A 385 -34.26 -7.56 -5.23
N ASN A 386 -35.02 -6.46 -5.31
CA ASN A 386 -34.85 -5.26 -4.50
C ASN A 386 -36.18 -4.93 -3.82
N PHE A 387 -36.13 -4.67 -2.52
CA PHE A 387 -37.32 -4.47 -1.68
C PHE A 387 -37.12 -3.25 -0.80
N GLU A 388 -37.98 -2.24 -0.94
CA GLU A 388 -37.96 -1.03 -0.12
C GLU A 388 -38.70 -1.28 1.20
N VAL A 389 -38.11 -0.82 2.30
CA VAL A 389 -38.73 -0.72 3.62
C VAL A 389 -38.61 0.71 4.13
N GLN A 390 -39.44 1.07 5.10
CA GLN A 390 -39.50 2.42 5.64
C GLN A 390 -39.35 2.39 7.17
N ARG A 391 -38.57 3.32 7.72
CA ARG A 391 -38.43 3.52 9.16
C ARG A 391 -39.65 4.22 9.72
N GLU A 392 -40.15 3.74 10.86
CA GLU A 392 -41.39 4.21 11.47
C GLU A 392 -41.28 5.65 12.01
N ALA A 393 -40.10 6.03 12.51
CA ALA A 393 -39.93 7.30 13.23
C ALA A 393 -39.88 8.54 12.32
N ASP A 394 -39.20 8.44 11.17
CA ASP A 394 -38.90 9.58 10.28
C ASP A 394 -39.28 9.33 8.82
N GLY A 395 -39.81 8.14 8.51
CA GLY A 395 -40.13 7.76 7.15
C GLY A 395 -38.90 7.52 6.26
N GLN A 396 -37.69 7.45 6.82
CA GLN A 396 -36.47 7.18 6.05
C GLN A 396 -36.57 5.83 5.35
N LYS A 397 -36.23 5.82 4.06
CA LYS A 397 -36.32 4.62 3.23
C LYS A 397 -35.01 3.84 3.27
N ALA A 398 -35.12 2.53 3.13
CA ALA A 398 -33.99 1.65 2.91
C ALA A 398 -34.36 0.53 1.95
N VAL A 399 -33.35 -0.04 1.29
CA VAL A 399 -33.52 -1.11 0.31
C VAL A 399 -32.78 -2.36 0.77
N ILE A 400 -33.52 -3.47 0.81
CA ILE A 400 -32.99 -4.82 0.94
C ILE A 400 -32.74 -5.33 -0.48
N SER A 401 -31.51 -5.75 -0.77
CA SER A 401 -31.13 -6.26 -2.09
C SER A 401 -30.48 -7.63 -1.95
N PHE A 402 -30.94 -8.57 -2.78
CA PHE A 402 -30.38 -9.91 -2.87
C PHE A 402 -29.70 -10.06 -4.22
N ALA A 403 -28.49 -10.59 -4.21
CA ALA A 403 -27.75 -10.82 -5.44
C ALA A 403 -26.93 -12.11 -5.35
N SER A 404 -26.67 -12.75 -6.48
CA SER A 404 -25.94 -14.01 -6.54
C SER A 404 -25.02 -14.08 -7.75
N PHE A 405 -23.87 -14.75 -7.60
CA PHE A 405 -22.94 -15.02 -8.69
C PHE A 405 -22.24 -16.35 -8.43
N GLY A 406 -22.38 -17.31 -9.34
CA GLY A 406 -21.84 -18.65 -9.16
C GLY A 406 -22.34 -19.30 -7.88
N LYS A 407 -21.43 -19.53 -6.92
CA LYS A 407 -21.74 -20.11 -5.59
C LYS A 407 -21.78 -19.08 -4.48
N GLU A 408 -21.80 -17.79 -4.80
CA GLU A 408 -21.85 -16.72 -3.81
C GLU A 408 -23.22 -16.05 -3.80
N VAL A 409 -23.69 -15.73 -2.59
CA VAL A 409 -24.93 -15.00 -2.32
C VAL A 409 -24.60 -13.77 -1.49
N LEU A 410 -25.27 -12.67 -1.81
CA LEU A 410 -25.23 -11.42 -1.07
C LEU A 410 -26.57 -11.07 -0.48
N TRP A 411 -26.53 -10.62 0.77
CA TRP A 411 -27.61 -9.87 1.38
C TRP A 411 -27.12 -8.47 1.65
N LYS A 412 -27.86 -7.49 1.14
CA LYS A 412 -27.49 -6.09 1.22
C LYS A 412 -28.62 -5.30 1.83
N PHE A 413 -28.29 -4.33 2.66
CA PHE A 413 -29.24 -3.36 3.18
C PHE A 413 -28.66 -1.95 3.15
N PHE A 414 -29.39 -1.02 2.53
CA PHE A 414 -28.93 0.32 2.18
C PHE A 414 -29.92 1.37 2.60
N VAL A 415 -29.48 2.39 3.33
CA VAL A 415 -30.30 3.56 3.65
C VAL A 415 -30.24 4.57 2.51
N VAL A 416 -31.41 4.98 2.00
CA VAL A 416 -31.56 5.89 0.85
C VAL A 416 -31.65 7.35 1.29
#